data_AF-A0A6L6PS58-F1
#
_entry.id   AF-A0A6L6PS58-F1
#
_cell.length_a   1.000
_cell.length_b   1.000
_cell.length_c   1.000
_cell.angle_alpha   90.00
_cell.angle_beta   90.00
_cell.angle_gamma   90.00
#
_symmetry.space_group_name_H-M   'P 1'
#
loop_
_entity.id
_entity.type
_entity.pdbx_description
1 polymer ?
#
loop_
_entity_poly.entity_id
_entity_poly.type
_entity_poly.pdbx_seq_one_letter_code
_entity_poly.pdbx_strand_id
1 'polypeptide(L)'
;MRQEAMLQDNVGYNISPTSWDAYPTIGRNGTFVSDRAGVIDYFGDVAGKTNITVPANTASQIEADMGLVPGTLQGGFKIRQVTGIQGMFANSPMEGNQFFLGAGNHLPGGAPEMVIQSIPTVDNHAVQTILKVKVGP
;
A
#
# COMPACT_ATOMS: atom_id res chain seq x y z
N MET A 1 -1.22 -6.06 18.82
CA MET A 1 -2.12 -5.88 17.65
C MET A 1 -1.27 -5.60 16.41
N ARG A 2 -1.73 -5.89 15.18
CA ARG A 2 -0.91 -5.78 13.96
C ARG A 2 -0.40 -4.35 13.69
N GLN A 3 -1.23 -3.34 13.93
CA GLN A 3 -0.84 -1.93 13.81
C GLN A 3 0.26 -1.52 14.80
N GLU A 4 0.17 -1.97 16.05
CA GLU A 4 1.20 -1.73 17.07
C GLU A 4 2.55 -2.33 16.64
N ALA A 5 2.54 -3.52 16.03
CA ALA A 5 3.77 -4.13 15.51
C ALA A 5 4.41 -3.29 14.39
N MET A 6 3.62 -2.71 13.47
CA MET A 6 4.14 -1.78 12.47
C MET A 6 4.85 -0.58 13.09
N LEU A 7 4.26 0.00 14.15
CA LEU A 7 4.86 1.10 14.87
C LEU A 7 6.14 0.65 15.59
N GLN A 8 6.13 -0.48 16.29
CA GLN A 8 7.31 -1.01 16.99
C GLN A 8 8.47 -1.34 16.05
N ASP A 9 8.18 -2.00 14.93
CA ASP A 9 9.16 -2.30 13.88
C ASP A 9 9.56 -1.04 13.11
N ASN A 10 8.73 0.01 13.20
CA ASN A 10 8.87 1.28 12.50
C ASN A 10 8.87 1.09 10.96
N VAL A 11 8.04 0.17 10.48
CA VAL A 11 7.91 -0.20 9.06
C VAL A 11 6.45 -0.34 8.65
N GLY A 12 6.12 0.21 7.48
CA GLY A 12 4.83 0.02 6.80
C GLY A 12 5.00 -0.27 5.32
N TYR A 13 3.92 -0.69 4.67
CA TYR A 13 3.90 -1.06 3.26
C TYR A 13 2.79 -0.33 2.53
N ASN A 14 3.12 0.24 1.37
CA ASN A 14 2.18 0.92 0.50
C ASN A 14 1.98 0.12 -0.79
N ILE A 15 0.72 0.06 -1.25
CA ILE A 15 0.41 -0.23 -2.65
C ILE A 15 0.12 1.08 -3.38
N SER A 16 0.63 1.23 -4.59
CA SER A 16 0.30 2.39 -5.42
C SER A 16 0.39 2.06 -6.92
N PRO A 17 -0.53 2.59 -7.73
CA PRO A 17 -0.46 2.49 -9.19
C PRO A 17 0.88 2.97 -9.72
N THR A 18 1.40 2.28 -10.74
CA THR A 18 2.66 2.70 -11.40
C THR A 18 2.51 4.09 -12.03
N SER A 19 1.30 4.44 -12.49
CA SER A 19 1.00 5.76 -13.04
C SER A 19 1.24 6.91 -12.07
N TRP A 20 1.25 6.64 -10.76
CA TRP A 20 1.53 7.68 -9.76
C TRP A 20 2.99 8.11 -9.73
N ASP A 21 3.91 7.36 -10.34
CA ASP A 21 5.31 7.75 -10.50
C ASP A 21 5.47 9.06 -11.32
N ALA A 22 4.42 9.50 -12.03
CA ALA A 22 4.40 10.80 -12.71
C ALA A 22 4.36 11.99 -11.74
N TYR A 23 4.05 11.75 -10.46
CA TYR A 23 3.98 12.77 -9.40
C TYR A 23 5.18 12.64 -8.45
N PRO A 24 5.56 13.71 -7.73
CA PRO A 24 6.69 13.65 -6.80
C PRO A 24 6.39 12.83 -5.54
N THR A 25 5.12 12.71 -5.15
CA THR A 25 4.69 12.06 -3.91
C THR A 25 3.47 11.17 -4.09
N ILE A 26 3.34 10.18 -3.22
CA ILE A 26 2.20 9.27 -3.10
C ILE A 26 1.22 9.86 -2.09
N GLY A 27 -0.03 10.07 -2.52
CA GLY A 27 -1.08 10.60 -1.66
C GLY A 27 -1.04 12.12 -1.51
N ARG A 28 -2.18 12.78 -1.74
CA ARG A 28 -2.29 14.25 -1.69
C ARG A 28 -2.30 14.79 -0.25
N ASN A 29 -2.91 14.06 0.67
CA ASN A 29 -3.09 14.43 2.07
C ASN A 29 -2.54 13.34 3.02
N GLY A 30 -1.43 12.71 2.63
CA GLY A 30 -0.87 11.56 3.32
C GLY A 30 -0.93 10.28 2.50
N THR A 31 -0.08 9.32 2.87
CA THR A 31 0.03 8.00 2.25
C THR A 31 -0.56 6.94 3.17
N PHE A 32 -1.41 6.08 2.60
CA PHE A 32 -1.87 4.89 3.28
C PHE A 32 -0.79 3.81 3.32
N VAL A 33 -0.56 3.27 4.51
CA VAL A 33 0.31 2.11 4.73
C VAL A 33 -0.42 1.05 5.55
N SER A 34 -0.11 -0.21 5.24
CA SER A 34 -0.55 -1.41 5.95
C SER A 34 0.67 -2.24 6.33
N ASP A 35 0.45 -3.30 7.10
CA ASP A 35 1.50 -4.26 7.40
C ASP A 35 1.84 -5.13 6.18
N ARG A 36 2.93 -5.91 6.31
CA ARG A 36 3.46 -6.72 5.20
C ARG A 36 2.44 -7.73 4.70
N ALA A 37 1.79 -8.46 5.61
CA ALA A 37 0.83 -9.51 5.27
C ALA A 37 -0.36 -8.93 4.49
N GLY A 38 -0.90 -7.78 4.92
CA GLY A 38 -1.99 -7.10 4.23
C GLY A 38 -1.67 -6.61 2.82
N VAL A 39 -0.40 -6.62 2.40
CA VAL A 39 0.03 -6.15 1.06
C VAL A 39 0.68 -7.26 0.23
N ILE A 40 1.39 -8.21 0.84
CA ILE A 40 2.18 -9.24 0.14
C ILE A 40 1.45 -10.57 -0.03
N ASP A 41 0.52 -10.93 0.88
CA ASP A 41 -0.04 -12.29 0.91
C ASP A 41 -0.83 -12.67 -0.35
N TYR A 42 -1.26 -11.66 -1.14
CA TYR A 42 -1.87 -11.85 -2.46
C TYR A 42 -0.98 -12.56 -3.49
N PHE A 43 0.34 -12.56 -3.30
CA PHE A 43 1.30 -12.97 -4.33
C PHE A 43 1.94 -14.33 -4.07
N GLY A 44 1.61 -14.99 -2.95
CA GLY A 44 2.27 -16.22 -2.52
C GLY A 44 3.79 -16.02 -2.31
N ASP A 45 4.60 -16.97 -2.77
CA ASP A 45 6.05 -16.86 -2.65
C ASP A 45 6.67 -15.90 -3.69
N VAL A 46 7.11 -14.75 -3.20
CA VAL A 46 7.81 -13.71 -3.94
C VAL A 46 9.27 -13.55 -3.52
N ALA A 47 9.83 -14.49 -2.76
CA ALA A 47 11.21 -14.42 -2.32
C ALA A 47 12.19 -14.28 -3.51
N GLY A 48 13.08 -13.29 -3.43
CA GLY A 48 14.07 -12.99 -4.48
C GLY A 48 13.49 -12.36 -5.76
N LYS A 49 12.18 -12.15 -5.86
CA LYS A 49 11.55 -11.53 -7.03
C LYS A 49 11.46 -10.02 -6.86
N THR A 50 11.80 -9.27 -7.91
CA THR A 50 11.61 -7.81 -7.98
C THR A 50 10.48 -7.42 -8.93
N ASN A 51 10.04 -8.35 -9.78
CA ASN A 51 8.96 -8.17 -10.73
C ASN A 51 8.10 -9.44 -10.78
N ILE A 52 6.78 -9.29 -10.80
CA ILE A 52 5.83 -10.38 -11.02
C ILE A 52 4.71 -9.93 -11.96
N THR A 53 3.96 -10.90 -12.47
CA THR A 53 2.68 -10.66 -13.15
C THR A 53 1.59 -11.38 -12.39
N VAL A 54 0.47 -10.69 -12.15
CA VAL A 54 -0.74 -11.27 -11.55
C VAL A 54 -1.92 -11.18 -12.53
N PRO A 55 -2.90 -12.08 -12.45
CA PRO A 55 -4.11 -11.96 -13.25
C PRO A 55 -4.97 -10.74 -12.82
N ALA A 56 -5.81 -10.25 -13.73
CA ALA A 56 -6.66 -9.07 -13.49
C ALA A 56 -7.64 -9.23 -12.31
N ASN A 57 -8.12 -10.46 -12.06
CA ASN A 57 -9.00 -10.74 -10.91
C ASN A 57 -8.26 -10.58 -9.56
N THR A 58 -6.97 -10.92 -9.49
CA THR A 58 -6.15 -10.68 -8.29
C THR A 58 -6.00 -9.18 -8.04
N ALA A 59 -5.73 -8.38 -9.06
CA ALA A 59 -5.67 -6.92 -8.91
C ALA A 59 -7.01 -6.34 -8.44
N SER A 60 -8.13 -6.84 -8.98
CA SER A 60 -9.49 -6.43 -8.58
C SER A 60 -9.80 -6.80 -7.12
N GLN A 61 -9.34 -7.98 -6.67
CA GLN A 61 -9.49 -8.40 -5.27
C GLN A 61 -8.71 -7.47 -4.33
N ILE A 62 -7.47 -7.12 -4.69
CA ILE A 62 -6.66 -6.19 -3.90
C ILE A 62 -7.33 -4.81 -3.82
N GLU A 63 -7.87 -4.31 -4.93
CA GLU A 63 -8.62 -3.04 -4.93
C GLU A 63 -9.79 -3.08 -3.95
N ALA A 64 -10.59 -4.15 -3.97
CA ALA A 64 -11.71 -4.32 -3.06
C ALA A 64 -11.26 -4.39 -1.60
N ASP A 65 -10.28 -5.24 -1.29
CA ASP A 65 -9.79 -5.46 0.07
C ASP A 65 -9.12 -4.22 0.67
N MET A 66 -8.51 -3.38 -0.17
CA MET A 66 -7.87 -2.14 0.26
C MET A 66 -8.78 -0.91 0.14
N GLY A 67 -10.04 -1.09 -0.26
CA GLY A 67 -10.98 0.02 -0.43
C GLY A 67 -10.54 1.02 -1.50
N LEU A 68 -9.90 0.57 -2.57
CA LEU A 68 -9.51 1.39 -3.72
C LEU A 68 -10.67 1.49 -4.72
N VAL A 69 -10.63 2.54 -5.54
CA VAL A 69 -11.56 2.66 -6.68
C VAL A 69 -11.29 1.50 -7.66
N PRO A 70 -12.32 0.76 -8.12
CA PRO A 70 -12.14 -0.31 -9.09
C PRO A 70 -11.41 0.16 -10.34
N GLY A 71 -10.43 -0.62 -10.81
CA GLY A 71 -9.61 -0.30 -11.98
C GLY A 71 -8.27 0.40 -11.66
N THR A 72 -8.08 0.88 -10.42
CA THR A 72 -6.91 1.67 -10.00
C THR A 72 -5.57 0.96 -10.25
N LEU A 73 -5.52 -0.35 -10.05
CA LEU A 73 -4.31 -1.18 -10.12
C LEU A 73 -4.14 -1.90 -11.48
N GLN A 74 -5.13 -1.84 -12.36
CA GLN A 74 -5.15 -2.61 -13.62
C GLN A 74 -4.03 -2.20 -14.60
N GLY A 75 -3.51 -0.97 -14.48
CA GLY A 75 -2.32 -0.52 -15.23
C GLY A 75 -0.98 -1.03 -14.69
N GLY A 76 -1.00 -1.89 -13.66
CA GLY A 76 0.18 -2.30 -12.91
C GLY A 76 0.48 -1.35 -11.74
N PHE A 77 1.12 -1.89 -10.71
CA PHE A 77 1.33 -1.20 -9.44
C PHE A 77 2.65 -1.63 -8.80
N LYS A 78 3.02 -0.95 -7.72
CA LYS A 78 4.21 -1.25 -6.93
C LYS A 78 3.84 -1.51 -5.49
N ILE A 79 4.61 -2.40 -4.88
CA ILE A 79 4.68 -2.54 -3.42
C ILE A 79 5.93 -1.82 -2.94
N ARG A 80 5.73 -0.89 -2.00
CA ARG A 80 6.80 -0.10 -1.40
C ARG A 80 6.87 -0.38 0.09
N GLN A 81 8.06 -0.67 0.59
CA GLN A 81 8.34 -0.66 2.02
C GLN A 81 8.69 0.78 2.42
N VAL A 82 8.17 1.22 3.55
CA VAL A 82 8.41 2.53 4.16
C VAL A 82 8.95 2.31 5.56
N THR A 83 10.15 2.82 5.85
CA THR A 83 10.75 2.79 7.18
C THR A 83 10.61 4.17 7.85
N GLY A 84 10.65 4.21 9.18
CA GLY A 84 10.57 5.49 9.91
C GLY A 84 9.15 6.02 10.11
N ILE A 85 8.13 5.18 9.95
CA ILE A 85 6.71 5.60 9.99
C ILE A 85 6.28 6.26 11.32
N GLN A 86 6.93 5.95 12.45
CA GLN A 86 6.67 6.62 13.73
C GLN A 86 6.95 8.13 13.66
N GLY A 87 7.96 8.53 12.89
CA GLY A 87 8.35 9.94 12.73
C GLY A 87 7.55 10.70 11.69
N MET A 88 6.64 10.02 10.97
CA MET A 88 5.88 10.59 9.84
C MET A 88 4.45 11.00 10.22
N PHE A 89 4.22 11.35 11.49
CA PHE A 89 2.91 11.74 12.02
C PHE A 89 1.81 10.74 11.62
N ALA A 90 2.01 9.46 11.96
CA ALA A 90 1.02 8.42 11.71
C ALA A 90 -0.31 8.79 12.38
N ASN A 91 -1.34 8.99 11.58
CA ASN A 91 -2.71 9.29 11.98
C ASN A 91 -3.65 8.21 11.42
N SER A 92 -4.81 8.04 12.05
CA SER A 92 -5.89 7.28 11.42
C SER A 92 -6.43 8.07 10.21
N PRO A 93 -6.79 7.41 9.10
CA PRO A 93 -7.41 8.08 7.97
C PRO A 93 -8.75 8.71 8.35
N MET A 94 -8.78 10.03 8.38
CA MET A 94 -10.00 10.81 8.68
C MET A 94 -10.89 11.04 7.45
N GLU A 95 -10.33 10.81 6.25
CA GLU A 95 -10.99 11.00 4.95
C GLU A 95 -10.58 9.88 3.99
N GLY A 96 -11.47 9.51 3.06
CA GLY A 96 -11.24 8.44 2.07
C GLY A 96 -12.28 8.47 0.96
N ASN A 97 -12.26 7.46 0.08
CA ASN A 97 -13.30 7.28 -0.94
C ASN A 97 -14.51 6.50 -0.36
N GLN A 98 -15.56 6.30 -1.14
CA GLN A 98 -16.78 5.60 -0.67
C GLN A 98 -16.58 4.12 -0.27
N PHE A 99 -15.46 3.50 -0.66
CA PHE A 99 -15.08 2.13 -0.32
C PHE A 99 -14.21 2.07 0.94
N PHE A 100 -13.82 3.22 1.48
CA PHE A 100 -13.12 3.35 2.72
C PHE A 100 -14.09 3.20 3.90
N LEU A 101 -13.80 2.31 4.86
CA LEU A 101 -14.70 1.98 5.97
C LEU A 101 -14.71 3.02 7.10
N GLY A 102 -13.85 4.04 7.02
CA GLY A 102 -13.69 5.06 8.05
C GLY A 102 -12.57 4.75 9.05
N ALA A 103 -12.11 5.77 9.76
CA ALA A 103 -11.00 5.70 10.70
C ALA A 103 -11.15 4.56 11.72
N GLY A 104 -10.12 3.71 11.86
CA GLY A 104 -10.08 2.67 12.89
C GLY A 104 -10.89 1.41 12.59
N ASN A 105 -11.55 1.31 11.43
CA ASN A 105 -12.33 0.14 11.03
C ASN A 105 -11.53 -0.89 10.21
N HIS A 106 -10.20 -0.71 10.09
CA HIS A 106 -9.33 -1.49 9.22
C HIS A 106 -9.70 -1.35 7.72
N LEU A 107 -8.85 -1.88 6.85
CA LEU A 107 -9.18 -2.02 5.43
C LEU A 107 -10.35 -3.02 5.26
N PRO A 108 -11.16 -2.95 4.18
CA PRO A 108 -12.22 -3.92 3.92
C PRO A 108 -11.80 -5.40 4.04
N GLY A 109 -10.57 -5.74 3.65
CA GLY A 109 -9.96 -7.07 3.81
C GLY A 109 -9.43 -7.39 5.21
N GLY A 110 -9.63 -6.51 6.19
CA GLY A 110 -9.25 -6.68 7.60
C GLY A 110 -7.78 -6.34 7.94
N ALA A 111 -7.01 -5.84 6.99
CA ALA A 111 -5.62 -5.42 7.22
C ALA A 111 -5.55 -4.09 8.01
N PRO A 112 -4.54 -3.92 8.89
CA PRO A 112 -4.36 -2.67 9.63
C PRO A 112 -4.08 -1.52 8.67
N GLU A 113 -4.51 -0.33 9.06
CA GLU A 113 -4.38 0.85 8.22
C GLU A 113 -3.85 2.01 9.04
N MET A 114 -2.88 2.72 8.47
CA MET A 114 -2.39 4.00 8.96
C MET A 114 -2.21 4.96 7.81
N VAL A 115 -2.44 6.24 8.08
CA VAL A 115 -2.04 7.33 7.18
C VAL A 115 -0.81 7.98 7.77
N ILE A 116 0.25 8.03 6.99
CA ILE A 116 1.48 8.77 7.28
C ILE A 116 1.55 9.99 6.37
N GLN A 117 2.51 10.89 6.62
CA GLN A 117 2.84 11.96 5.65
C GLN A 117 3.09 11.40 4.24
N SER A 118 2.79 12.21 3.23
CA SER A 118 3.00 11.82 1.84
C SER A 118 4.45 11.43 1.60
N ILE A 119 4.66 10.22 1.08
CA ILE A 119 6.00 9.69 0.80
C ILE A 119 6.41 9.97 -0.65
N PRO A 120 7.71 10.09 -0.97
CA PRO A 120 8.15 10.24 -2.36
C PRO A 120 7.85 9.00 -3.21
N THR A 121 7.63 9.21 -4.50
CA THR A 121 7.44 8.13 -5.49
C THR A 121 8.74 7.45 -5.90
N VAL A 122 9.87 8.15 -5.73
CA VAL A 122 11.24 7.70 -6.01
C VAL A 122 11.85 7.04 -4.78
N ASP A 123 12.50 5.90 -4.99
CA ASP A 123 13.16 5.14 -3.92
C ASP A 123 14.28 5.96 -3.27
N ASN A 124 14.40 5.83 -1.95
CA ASN A 124 15.44 6.44 -1.13
C ASN A 124 15.70 5.59 0.13
N HIS A 125 16.34 6.17 1.14
CA HIS A 125 16.66 5.44 2.38
C HIS A 125 15.41 5.04 3.20
N ALA A 126 14.31 5.78 3.08
CA ALA A 126 13.06 5.55 3.80
C ALA A 126 12.01 4.79 2.97
N VAL A 127 12.00 4.96 1.65
CA VAL A 127 11.01 4.35 0.74
C VAL A 127 11.73 3.45 -0.25
N GLN A 128 11.37 2.17 -0.30
CA GLN A 128 11.97 1.22 -1.23
C GLN A 128 10.90 0.43 -1.97
N THR A 129 10.93 0.45 -3.30
CA THR A 129 10.12 -0.45 -4.12
C THR A 129 10.65 -1.87 -3.98
N ILE A 130 9.89 -2.73 -3.31
CA ILE A 130 10.28 -4.14 -3.09
C ILE A 130 9.72 -5.07 -4.17
N LEU A 131 8.65 -4.65 -4.85
CA LEU A 131 8.03 -5.45 -5.90
C LEU A 131 7.33 -4.56 -6.93
N LYS A 132 7.56 -4.83 -8.22
CA LYS A 132 6.80 -4.27 -9.33
C LYS A 132 5.82 -5.32 -9.84
N VAL A 133 4.54 -4.98 -9.92
CA VAL A 133 3.48 -5.93 -10.29
C VAL A 133 2.86 -5.48 -11.60
N LYS A 134 2.97 -6.33 -12.62
CA LYS A 134 2.22 -6.20 -13.88
C LYS A 134 0.88 -6.92 -13.74
N VAL A 135 -0.15 -6.38 -14.37
CA VAL A 135 -1.45 -7.05 -14.47
C VAL A 135 -1.57 -7.66 -15.85
N GLY A 136 -1.73 -8.98 -15.89
CA GLY A 136 -2.00 -9.75 -17.09
C GLY A 136 -3.51 -10.04 -17.24
N PRO A 137 -3.92 -10.53 -18.42
CA PRO A 137 -5.28 -11.02 -18.65
C PRO A 137 -5.67 -12.13 -17.67
#